data_AF-A0A7C6TNE4-F1
#
_entry.id   AF-A0A7C6TNE4-F1
#
_cell.length_a   1.000
_cell.length_b   1.000
_cell.length_c   1.000
_cell.angle_alpha   90.00
_cell.angle_beta   90.00
_cell.angle_gamma   90.00
#
_symmetry.space_group_name_H-M   'P 1'
#
loop_
_entity.id
_entity.type
_entity.pdbx_description
1 polymer ?
#
loop_
_entity_poly.entity_id
_entity_poly.type
_entity_poly.pdbx_seq_one_letter_code
_entity_poly.pdbx_strand_id
1 'polypeptide(L)'
;MSKAKMIILADLGALKLSCEGFKEIVKGLEVKFDIVACKFYDYVAKRNRDFNEYIAANGYDTSLPSASRRRNRLDSRQIMDATTIAYDGTVQAVGFITGEGDILPILNLLKSKGIDVYDINIAEGKWQYAYNGFYQVPMSALRKGYAAPPSRVKKMKKATKPVEPKKAEAPKPSVNKYIADAQSILAGNEYLKK
;
A
#
# COMPACT_ATOMS: atom_id res chain seq x y z
N MET A 1 9.51 -28.36 20.19
CA MET A 1 8.70 -28.27 18.96
C MET A 1 9.42 -27.35 17.98
N SER A 2 9.50 -27.69 16.69
CA SER A 2 10.04 -26.75 15.70
C SER A 2 9.10 -25.56 15.54
N LYS A 3 9.65 -24.35 15.46
CA LYS A 3 8.85 -23.15 15.18
C LYS A 3 8.29 -23.23 13.75
N ALA A 4 7.14 -22.59 13.52
CA ALA A 4 6.55 -22.50 12.19
C ALA A 4 7.43 -21.62 11.29
N LYS A 5 7.68 -22.06 10.05
CA LYS A 5 8.50 -21.33 9.09
C LYS A 5 7.75 -20.11 8.58
N MET A 6 8.39 -18.95 8.64
CA MET A 6 7.84 -17.68 8.18
C MET A 6 8.74 -17.00 7.15
N ILE A 7 8.12 -16.41 6.13
CA ILE A 7 8.77 -15.46 5.23
C ILE A 7 8.24 -14.04 5.50
N ILE A 8 9.12 -13.04 5.49
CA ILE A 8 8.74 -11.64 5.59
C ILE A 8 8.81 -10.96 4.21
N LEU A 9 7.72 -10.34 3.80
CA LEU A 9 7.62 -9.51 2.62
C LEU A 9 7.56 -8.03 3.03
N ALA A 10 8.66 -7.31 2.81
CA ALA A 10 8.92 -6.01 3.40
C ALA A 10 8.90 -4.83 2.42
N ASP A 11 7.80 -4.08 2.33
CA ASP A 11 7.76 -2.81 1.59
C ASP A 11 8.41 -1.67 2.41
N LEU A 12 9.64 -1.30 2.01
CA LEU A 12 10.42 -0.24 2.65
C LEU A 12 9.88 1.17 2.35
N GLY A 13 9.09 1.32 1.29
CA GLY A 13 8.40 2.56 0.94
C GLY A 13 7.19 2.81 1.85
N ALA A 14 6.54 1.74 2.29
CA ALA A 14 5.38 1.79 3.17
C ALA A 14 5.74 2.19 4.60
N LEU A 15 6.64 1.44 5.22
CA LEU A 15 7.16 1.69 6.56
C LEU A 15 8.61 2.11 6.40
N LYS A 16 8.91 3.37 6.69
CA LYS A 16 10.25 3.95 6.59
C LYS A 16 11.18 3.44 7.71
N LEU A 17 11.35 2.13 7.75
CA LEU A 17 12.09 1.39 8.77
C LEU A 17 13.58 1.64 8.66
N SER A 18 14.23 1.77 9.81
CA SER A 18 15.69 1.64 9.90
C SER A 18 16.07 0.16 9.90
N CYS A 19 17.31 -0.14 9.50
CA CYS A 19 17.82 -1.52 9.57
C CYS A 19 17.82 -2.05 11.02
N GLU A 20 18.19 -1.21 11.99
CA GLU A 20 18.13 -1.54 13.42
C GLU A 20 16.71 -1.88 13.87
N GLY A 21 15.74 -1.05 13.49
CA GLY A 21 14.33 -1.31 13.80
C GLY A 21 13.81 -2.60 13.18
N PHE A 22 14.23 -2.91 11.95
CA PHE A 22 13.87 -4.19 11.31
C PHE A 22 14.48 -5.40 12.05
N LYS A 23 15.73 -5.30 12.52
CA LYS A 23 16.37 -6.36 13.33
C LYS A 23 15.62 -6.62 14.63
N GLU A 24 15.10 -5.58 15.28
CA GLU A 24 14.29 -5.73 16.49
C GLU A 24 12.95 -6.45 16.21
N ILE A 25 12.29 -6.08 15.10
CA ILE A 25 11.05 -6.74 14.65
C ILE A 25 11.31 -8.23 14.39
N VAL A 26 12.38 -8.54 13.65
CA VAL A 26 12.80 -9.92 13.35
C VAL A 26 13.03 -10.70 14.64
N LYS A 27 13.81 -10.18 15.59
CA LYS A 27 14.04 -10.83 16.90
C LYS A 27 12.75 -11.10 17.67
N GLY A 28 11.80 -10.16 17.63
CA GLY A 28 10.51 -10.33 18.28
C GLY A 28 9.65 -11.43 17.63
N LEU A 29 9.71 -11.54 16.31
CA LEU A 29 9.00 -12.57 15.55
C LEU A 29 9.67 -13.95 15.68
N GLU A 30 11.00 -14.00 15.77
CA GLU A 30 11.79 -15.21 15.99
C GLU A 30 11.45 -15.92 17.29
N VAL A 31 10.81 -15.26 18.27
CA VAL A 31 10.29 -15.91 19.47
C VAL A 31 9.26 -16.97 19.12
N LYS A 32 8.42 -16.72 18.10
CA LYS A 32 7.29 -17.56 17.71
C LYS A 32 7.55 -18.34 16.40
N PHE A 33 8.31 -17.75 15.49
CA PHE A 33 8.52 -18.27 14.14
C PHE A 33 9.99 -18.57 13.87
N ASP A 34 10.24 -19.44 12.90
CA ASP A 34 11.54 -19.61 12.26
C ASP A 34 11.56 -18.76 10.99
N ILE A 35 12.30 -17.65 10.98
CA ILE A 35 12.30 -16.72 9.84
C ILE A 35 13.26 -17.23 8.79
N VAL A 36 12.71 -17.79 7.71
CA VAL A 36 13.50 -18.48 6.67
C VAL A 36 14.05 -17.52 5.64
N ALA A 37 13.29 -16.49 5.28
CA ALA A 37 13.70 -15.50 4.30
C ALA A 37 13.00 -14.16 4.50
N CYS A 38 13.66 -13.09 4.08
CA CYS A 38 13.07 -11.77 3.94
C CYS A 38 13.27 -11.28 2.51
N LYS A 39 12.24 -10.63 1.94
CA LYS A 39 12.31 -9.97 0.64
C LYS A 39 11.88 -8.52 0.76
N PHE A 40 12.73 -7.60 0.32
CA PHE A 40 12.51 -6.16 0.44
C PHE A 40 12.01 -5.55 -0.87
N TYR A 41 11.00 -4.69 -0.78
CA TYR A 41 10.39 -3.97 -1.90
C TYR A 41 10.59 -2.45 -1.74
N ASP A 42 10.46 -1.73 -2.86
CA ASP A 42 10.78 -0.30 -2.98
C ASP A 42 12.22 0.06 -2.52
N TYR A 43 13.17 -0.87 -2.68
CA TYR A 43 14.54 -0.67 -2.23
C TYR A 43 15.26 0.42 -3.05
N VAL A 44 15.66 1.50 -2.39
CA VAL A 44 16.41 2.59 -3.03
C VAL A 44 17.76 2.72 -2.34
N ALA A 45 18.85 2.43 -3.05
CA ALA A 45 20.21 2.44 -2.49
C ALA A 45 20.56 3.74 -1.72
N LYS A 46 20.15 4.91 -2.23
CA LYS A 46 20.38 6.20 -1.56
C LYS A 46 19.67 6.32 -0.21
N ARG A 47 18.51 5.68 -0.06
CA ARG A 47 17.71 5.69 1.17
C ARG A 47 18.13 4.51 2.05
N ASN A 48 18.24 3.31 1.51
CA ASN A 48 18.31 2.04 2.24
C ASN A 48 19.71 1.45 2.39
N ARG A 49 20.77 2.26 2.28
CA ARG A 49 22.17 1.81 2.37
C ARG A 49 22.50 1.03 3.65
N ASP A 50 21.88 1.39 4.76
CA ASP A 50 21.97 0.74 6.08
C ASP A 50 21.47 -0.71 6.08
N PHE A 51 20.68 -1.13 5.08
CA PHE A 51 20.24 -2.53 4.96
C PHE A 51 21.25 -3.42 4.23
N ASN A 52 22.23 -2.87 3.50
CA ASN A 52 23.05 -3.64 2.55
C ASN A 52 23.83 -4.77 3.21
N GLU A 53 24.56 -4.45 4.29
CA GLU A 53 25.34 -5.44 5.05
C GLU A 53 24.42 -6.51 5.63
N TYR A 54 23.26 -6.11 6.14
CA TYR A 54 22.31 -7.02 6.75
C TYR A 54 21.66 -7.96 5.71
N ILE A 55 21.29 -7.43 4.55
CA ILE A 55 20.74 -8.22 3.44
C ILE A 55 21.77 -9.23 2.96
N ALA A 56 23.01 -8.80 2.73
CA ALA A 56 24.09 -9.68 2.27
C ALA A 56 24.42 -10.78 3.29
N ALA A 57 24.49 -10.44 4.57
CA ALA A 57 24.83 -11.40 5.63
C ALA A 57 23.76 -12.50 5.82
N ASN A 58 22.50 -12.22 5.50
CA ASN A 58 21.38 -13.16 5.67
C ASN A 58 20.88 -13.77 4.34
N GLY A 59 21.52 -13.44 3.21
CA GLY A 59 21.08 -13.93 1.90
C GLY A 59 19.68 -13.45 1.49
N TYR A 60 19.27 -12.27 1.97
CA TYR A 60 17.95 -11.71 1.65
C TYR A 60 17.89 -11.11 0.25
N ASP A 61 16.68 -11.05 -0.30
CA ASP A 61 16.44 -10.54 -1.64
C ASP A 61 15.88 -9.12 -1.63
N THR A 62 16.15 -8.36 -2.69
CA THR A 62 15.65 -6.99 -2.87
C THR A 62 15.05 -6.79 -4.24
N SER A 63 13.99 -5.99 -4.29
CA SER A 63 13.42 -5.52 -5.54
C SER A 63 13.46 -4.00 -5.61
N LEU A 64 13.87 -3.50 -6.77
CA LEU A 64 13.92 -2.07 -7.06
C LEU A 64 12.49 -1.50 -7.18
N PRO A 65 12.28 -0.21 -6.89
CA PRO A 65 11.00 0.46 -7.08
C PRO A 65 10.41 0.21 -8.46
N SER A 66 9.10 0.01 -8.52
CA SER A 66 8.39 0.09 -9.79
C SER A 66 8.51 1.50 -10.39
N ALA A 67 8.70 1.60 -11.71
CA ALA A 67 8.82 2.88 -12.42
C ALA A 67 7.53 3.73 -12.39
N SER A 68 6.44 3.21 -11.81
CA SER A 68 5.18 3.92 -11.62
C SER A 68 5.33 5.12 -10.68
N ARG A 69 4.92 6.30 -11.14
CA ARG A 69 4.92 7.56 -10.35
C ARG A 69 3.91 7.59 -9.19
N ARG A 70 3.02 6.59 -9.06
CA ARG A 70 2.02 6.57 -7.99
C ARG A 70 2.62 5.97 -6.71
N ARG A 71 3.14 6.84 -5.85
CA ARG A 71 3.71 6.49 -4.54
C ARG A 71 2.68 5.80 -3.64
N ASN A 72 3.13 4.84 -2.82
CA ASN A 72 2.43 4.21 -1.70
C ASN A 72 1.27 3.26 -2.02
N ARG A 73 1.15 2.77 -3.25
CA ARG A 73 0.27 1.64 -3.55
C ARG A 73 0.96 0.33 -3.19
N LEU A 74 0.18 -0.66 -2.76
CA LEU A 74 0.61 -2.06 -2.63
C LEU A 74 1.43 -2.48 -3.86
N ASP A 75 2.65 -2.98 -3.64
CA ASP A 75 3.57 -3.35 -4.70
C ASP A 75 3.08 -4.62 -5.40
N SER A 76 2.88 -4.56 -6.72
CA SER A 76 2.46 -5.72 -7.52
C SER A 76 3.44 -6.89 -7.41
N ARG A 77 4.75 -6.64 -7.29
CA ARG A 77 5.74 -7.70 -7.11
C ARG A 77 5.56 -8.42 -5.79
N GLN A 78 5.24 -7.69 -4.73
CA GLN A 78 4.94 -8.28 -3.43
C GLN A 78 3.74 -9.24 -3.50
N ILE A 79 2.72 -8.89 -4.29
CA ILE A 79 1.56 -9.77 -4.51
C ILE A 79 1.96 -11.01 -5.33
N MET A 80 2.76 -10.83 -6.39
CA MET A 80 3.22 -11.93 -7.23
C MET A 80 4.07 -12.93 -6.43
N ASP A 81 5.03 -12.44 -5.66
CA ASP A 81 5.89 -13.27 -4.82
C ASP A 81 5.09 -14.00 -3.73
N ALA A 82 4.15 -13.31 -3.07
CA ALA A 82 3.23 -13.94 -2.13
C ALA A 82 2.39 -15.04 -2.78
N THR A 83 1.98 -14.85 -4.04
CA THR A 83 1.26 -15.87 -4.81
C THR A 83 2.14 -17.09 -5.05
N THR A 84 3.40 -16.89 -5.46
CA THR A 84 4.37 -17.98 -5.62
C THR A 84 4.59 -18.75 -4.33
N ILE A 85 4.76 -18.04 -3.20
CA ILE A 85 4.91 -18.65 -1.86
C ILE A 85 3.68 -19.50 -1.51
N ALA A 86 2.47 -19.05 -1.88
CA ALA A 86 1.24 -19.80 -1.64
C ALA A 86 1.21 -21.17 -2.34
N TYR A 87 1.92 -21.31 -3.47
CA TYR A 87 1.98 -22.54 -4.25
C TYR A 87 3.21 -23.41 -3.96
N ASP A 88 4.28 -22.83 -3.41
CA ASP A 88 5.51 -23.57 -3.05
C ASP A 88 5.27 -24.53 -1.87
N GLY A 89 4.38 -24.19 -0.94
CA GLY A 89 3.95 -25.08 0.16
C GLY A 89 5.01 -25.35 1.24
N THR A 90 6.15 -24.66 1.19
CA THR A 90 7.28 -24.84 2.11
C THR A 90 7.14 -24.04 3.42
N VAL A 91 6.27 -23.03 3.43
CA VAL A 91 6.14 -22.01 4.49
C VAL A 91 4.78 -22.12 5.16
N GLN A 92 4.75 -21.92 6.48
CA GLN A 92 3.50 -21.97 7.27
C GLN A 92 2.95 -20.58 7.61
N ALA A 93 3.79 -19.53 7.58
CA ALA A 93 3.37 -18.16 7.85
C ALA A 93 3.99 -17.13 6.91
N VAL A 94 3.27 -16.04 6.63
CA VAL A 94 3.80 -14.89 5.88
C VAL A 94 3.56 -13.60 6.67
N GLY A 95 4.64 -12.86 6.90
CA GLY A 95 4.61 -11.52 7.49
C GLY A 95 4.60 -10.44 6.43
N PHE A 96 3.62 -9.54 6.48
CA PHE A 96 3.49 -8.43 5.53
C PHE A 96 3.79 -7.09 6.19
N ILE A 97 4.73 -6.35 5.59
CA ILE A 97 4.90 -4.91 5.77
C ILE A 97 4.48 -4.30 4.43
N THR A 98 3.35 -3.62 4.39
CA THR A 98 2.68 -3.24 3.14
C THR A 98 2.26 -1.77 3.14
N GLY A 99 2.14 -1.18 1.95
CA GLY A 99 1.58 0.17 1.77
C GLY A 99 0.06 0.23 1.95
N GLU A 100 -0.55 1.31 1.45
CA GLU A 100 -2.00 1.40 1.36
C GLU A 100 -2.47 0.73 0.06
N GLY A 101 -3.42 -0.19 0.16
CA GLY A 101 -3.92 -0.91 -1.01
C GLY A 101 -4.90 -2.02 -0.69
N ASP A 102 -5.36 -2.68 -1.74
CA ASP A 102 -6.24 -3.84 -1.63
C ASP A 102 -5.41 -5.12 -1.61
N ILE A 103 -5.08 -5.57 -0.40
CA ILE A 103 -4.33 -6.81 -0.15
C ILE A 103 -5.26 -8.00 0.09
N LEU A 104 -6.56 -7.77 0.24
CA LEU A 104 -7.52 -8.80 0.61
C LEU A 104 -7.49 -10.05 -0.30
N PRO A 105 -7.35 -9.93 -1.65
CA PRO A 105 -7.29 -11.10 -2.52
C PRO A 105 -6.13 -12.05 -2.19
N ILE A 106 -4.96 -11.50 -1.87
CA ILE A 106 -3.78 -12.32 -1.57
C ILE A 106 -3.86 -12.93 -0.16
N LEU A 107 -4.43 -12.19 0.81
CA LEU A 107 -4.67 -12.73 2.15
C LEU A 107 -5.62 -13.94 2.10
N ASN A 108 -6.70 -13.84 1.32
CA ASN A 108 -7.65 -14.94 1.15
C ASN A 108 -7.01 -16.14 0.46
N LEU A 109 -6.16 -15.91 -0.56
CA LEU A 109 -5.43 -16.99 -1.22
C LEU A 109 -4.52 -17.72 -0.23
N LEU A 110 -3.69 -17.00 0.53
CA LEU A 110 -2.79 -17.60 1.51
C LEU A 110 -3.54 -18.39 2.57
N LYS A 111 -4.64 -17.83 3.11
CA LYS A 111 -5.50 -18.52 4.07
C LYS A 111 -6.14 -19.78 3.49
N SER A 112 -6.60 -19.74 2.23
CA SER A 112 -7.17 -20.92 1.55
C SER A 112 -6.15 -22.06 1.38
N LYS A 113 -4.86 -21.73 1.38
CA LYS A 113 -3.74 -22.68 1.34
C LYS A 113 -3.26 -23.11 2.73
N GLY A 114 -3.90 -22.64 3.80
CA GLY A 114 -3.52 -22.96 5.19
C GLY A 114 -2.27 -22.21 5.67
N ILE A 115 -1.89 -21.11 5.02
CA ILE A 115 -0.76 -20.27 5.43
C ILE A 115 -1.28 -19.15 6.32
N ASP A 116 -0.70 -19.02 7.51
CA ASP A 116 -1.03 -17.95 8.44
C ASP A 116 -0.48 -16.61 7.97
N VAL A 117 -1.26 -15.55 8.12
CA VAL A 117 -0.87 -14.23 7.63
C VAL A 117 -0.79 -13.20 8.75
N TYR A 118 0.32 -12.49 8.85
CA TYR A 118 0.57 -11.49 9.89
C TYR A 118 0.78 -10.11 9.29
N ASP A 119 0.13 -9.08 9.85
CA ASP A 119 0.39 -7.67 9.49
C ASP A 119 1.44 -7.11 10.45
N ILE A 120 2.50 -6.54 9.90
CA ILE A 120 3.59 -5.92 10.64
C ILE A 120 3.50 -4.42 10.34
N ASN A 121 2.90 -3.65 11.26
CA ASN A 121 2.69 -2.22 11.06
C ASN A 121 2.64 -1.41 12.35
N ILE A 122 2.64 -0.08 12.25
CA ILE A 122 2.52 0.83 13.40
C ILE A 122 1.09 0.78 13.97
N ALA A 123 0.10 0.66 13.09
CA ALA A 123 -1.31 0.63 13.45
C ALA A 123 -2.05 -0.36 12.55
N GLU A 124 -3.10 -0.96 13.10
CA GLU A 124 -3.97 -1.88 12.38
C GLU A 124 -4.60 -1.20 11.16
N GLY A 125 -4.61 -1.92 10.04
CA GLY A 125 -5.20 -1.46 8.79
C GLY A 125 -6.70 -1.73 8.70
N LYS A 126 -7.31 -1.26 7.60
CA LYS A 126 -8.71 -1.55 7.25
C LYS A 126 -9.02 -3.06 7.22
N TRP A 127 -8.05 -3.87 6.84
CA TRP A 127 -8.20 -5.30 6.59
C TRP A 127 -7.72 -6.18 7.75
N GLN A 128 -7.63 -5.64 8.97
CA GLN A 128 -7.11 -6.36 10.13
C GLN A 128 -7.80 -7.71 10.37
N TYR A 129 -9.12 -7.79 10.18
CA TYR A 129 -9.91 -9.02 10.31
C TYR A 129 -9.46 -10.15 9.34
N ALA A 130 -8.79 -9.78 8.25
CA ALA A 130 -8.30 -10.73 7.25
C ALA A 130 -6.90 -11.27 7.60
N TYR A 131 -6.25 -10.78 8.64
CA TYR A 131 -5.00 -11.34 9.17
C TYR A 131 -5.27 -12.36 10.29
N ASN A 132 -4.29 -13.21 10.57
CA ASN A 132 -4.27 -14.13 11.72
C ASN A 132 -3.68 -13.44 12.96
N GLY A 133 -2.81 -12.44 12.76
CA GLY A 133 -2.23 -11.66 13.85
C GLY A 133 -1.65 -10.32 13.38
N PHE A 134 -1.36 -9.47 14.37
CA PHE A 134 -0.74 -8.17 14.18
C PHE A 134 0.51 -8.06 15.03
N TYR A 135 1.60 -7.58 14.43
CA TYR A 135 2.81 -7.22 15.12
C TYR A 135 2.97 -5.70 15.09
N GLN A 136 2.84 -5.07 16.25
CA GLN A 136 2.95 -3.63 16.37
C GLN A 136 4.40 -3.18 16.29
N VAL A 137 4.71 -2.36 15.29
CA VAL A 137 6.03 -1.75 15.11
C VAL A 137 6.14 -0.50 15.97
N PRO A 138 7.13 -0.39 16.86
CA PRO A 138 7.33 0.80 17.65
C PRO A 138 7.85 1.96 16.78
N MET A 139 7.46 3.19 17.08
CA MET A 139 7.91 4.36 16.31
C MET A 139 9.44 4.57 16.37
N SER A 140 10.11 4.01 17.38
CA SER A 140 11.58 4.00 17.49
C SER A 140 12.27 3.21 16.38
N ALA A 141 11.58 2.22 15.79
CA ALA A 141 12.10 1.39 14.70
C ALA A 141 12.10 2.13 13.33
N LEU A 142 11.55 3.35 13.29
CA LEU A 142 11.51 4.17 12.08
C LEU A 142 12.79 5.00 11.95
N ARG A 143 13.15 5.34 10.71
CA ARG A 143 14.30 6.21 10.45
C ARG A 143 14.05 7.63 10.97
N LYS A 144 14.98 8.10 11.81
CA LYS A 144 15.04 9.50 12.25
C LYS A 144 15.21 10.43 11.03
N GLY A 145 14.44 11.52 11.00
CA GLY A 145 14.53 12.55 9.95
C GLY A 145 13.69 12.28 8.68
N TYR A 146 13.04 11.12 8.57
CA TYR A 146 12.08 10.86 7.49
C TYR A 146 10.66 11.18 7.96
N ALA A 147 9.84 11.81 7.11
CA ALA A 147 8.43 12.06 7.44
C ALA A 147 7.74 10.75 7.83
N ALA A 148 6.95 10.74 8.90
CA ALA A 148 6.26 9.55 9.38
C ALA A 148 5.51 8.84 8.23
N PRO A 149 5.45 7.49 8.23
CA PRO A 149 4.60 6.75 7.31
C PRO A 149 3.19 7.33 7.27
N PRO A 150 2.51 7.36 6.12
CA PRO A 150 1.10 7.73 6.10
C PRO A 150 0.36 6.78 7.03
N SER A 151 -0.25 7.32 8.09
CA SER A 151 -1.06 6.53 9.01
C SER A 151 -2.20 5.87 8.22
N ARG A 152 -2.29 4.54 8.34
CA ARG A 152 -3.40 3.74 7.81
C ARG A 152 -4.72 4.06 8.51
N VAL A 153 -4.66 4.66 9.69
CA VAL A 153 -5.83 5.21 10.35
C VAL A 153 -6.27 6.42 9.54
N LYS A 154 -7.47 6.35 8.96
CA LYS A 154 -8.13 7.54 8.42
C LYS A 154 -8.05 8.61 9.49
N LYS A 155 -7.22 9.64 9.29
CA LYS A 155 -7.39 10.88 10.04
C LYS A 155 -8.85 11.25 9.82
N MET A 156 -9.65 11.22 10.90
CA MET A 156 -10.97 11.84 10.89
C MET A 156 -10.76 13.16 10.18
N LYS A 157 -11.42 13.35 9.03
CA LYS A 157 -11.40 14.65 8.36
C LYS A 157 -11.72 15.63 9.48
N LYS A 158 -10.78 16.49 9.87
CA LYS A 158 -11.09 17.59 10.78
C LYS A 158 -12.32 18.21 10.16
N ALA A 159 -13.43 18.23 10.91
CA ALA A 159 -14.67 18.82 10.44
C ALA A 159 -14.29 20.16 9.83
N THR A 160 -14.47 20.29 8.52
CA THR A 160 -14.36 21.58 7.86
C THR A 160 -15.26 22.51 8.66
N LYS A 161 -14.68 23.59 9.20
CA LYS A 161 -15.47 24.64 9.86
C LYS A 161 -16.70 24.92 8.99
N PRO A 162 -17.90 25.09 9.57
CA PRO A 162 -19.09 25.41 8.79
C PRO A 162 -18.75 26.60 7.90
N VAL A 163 -18.72 26.36 6.59
CA VAL A 163 -18.65 27.45 5.64
C VAL A 163 -20.05 28.04 5.69
N GLU A 164 -20.18 29.26 6.19
CA GLU A 164 -21.42 30.03 6.07
C GLU A 164 -21.90 29.94 4.62
N PRO A 165 -23.18 29.63 4.37
CA PRO A 165 -23.68 29.52 3.01
C PRO A 165 -23.44 30.85 2.31
N LYS A 166 -22.53 30.84 1.31
CA LYS A 166 -22.45 31.93 0.35
C LYS A 166 -23.84 32.08 -0.26
N LYS A 167 -24.41 33.28 -0.16
CA LYS A 167 -25.62 33.69 -0.87
C LYS A 167 -25.53 33.16 -2.31
N ALA A 168 -26.52 32.38 -2.72
CA ALA A 168 -26.64 31.92 -4.09
C ALA A 168 -26.70 33.14 -5.02
N GLU A 169 -25.68 33.31 -5.86
CA GLU A 169 -25.82 34.15 -7.04
C GLU A 169 -26.81 33.45 -7.98
N ALA A 170 -27.76 34.23 -8.51
CA ALA A 170 -28.78 33.75 -9.42
C ALA A 170 -28.15 33.04 -10.62
N PRO A 171 -28.74 31.91 -11.09
CA PRO A 171 -28.20 31.18 -12.23
C PRO A 171 -28.18 32.08 -13.46
N LYS A 172 -26.99 32.34 -14.01
CA LYS A 172 -26.86 32.95 -15.34
C LYS A 172 -27.47 31.98 -16.36
N PRO A 173 -28.34 32.45 -17.28
CA PRO A 173 -28.94 31.58 -18.29
C PRO A 173 -27.84 30.98 -19.17
N SER A 174 -27.68 29.67 -19.11
CA SER A 174 -26.80 28.91 -19.99
C SER A 174 -27.45 28.81 -21.36
N VAL A 175 -27.17 29.79 -22.23
CA VAL A 175 -27.53 29.69 -23.64
C VAL A 175 -26.67 28.59 -24.25
N ASN A 176 -27.30 27.44 -24.49
CA ASN A 176 -26.66 26.26 -25.03
C ASN A 176 -26.28 26.56 -26.49
N LYS A 177 -24.98 26.69 -26.78
CA LYS A 177 -24.43 27.11 -28.10
C LYS A 177 -25.03 26.32 -29.27
N TYR A 178 -25.31 25.04 -29.04
CA TYR A 178 -25.89 24.14 -30.04
C TYR A 178 -27.34 24.47 -30.46
N ILE A 179 -28.10 25.20 -29.63
CA ILE A 179 -29.46 25.63 -29.97
C ILE A 179 -29.44 26.85 -30.91
N ALA A 180 -28.47 27.76 -30.73
CA ALA A 180 -28.29 28.91 -31.61
C ALA A 180 -27.79 28.49 -33.00
N ASP A 181 -26.89 27.51 -33.06
CA ASP A 181 -26.36 26.98 -34.33
C ASP A 181 -27.42 26.14 -35.08
N ALA A 182 -28.32 25.44 -34.38
CA ALA A 182 -29.44 24.73 -35.03
C ALA A 182 -30.47 25.69 -35.65
N GLN A 183 -30.70 26.86 -35.02
CA GLN A 183 -31.64 27.86 -35.53
C GLN A 183 -31.13 28.59 -36.77
N SER A 184 -29.81 28.83 -36.88
CA SER A 184 -29.23 29.45 -38.09
C SER A 184 -29.28 28.50 -39.30
N ILE A 185 -29.14 27.19 -39.09
CA ILE A 185 -29.26 26.18 -40.14
C ILE A 185 -30.71 26.03 -40.61
N LEU A 186 -31.69 26.06 -39.69
CA LEU A 186 -33.12 26.03 -40.06
C LEU A 186 -33.59 27.32 -40.76
N ALA A 187 -33.02 28.48 -40.39
CA ALA A 187 -33.31 29.76 -41.04
C ALA A 187 -32.67 29.89 -42.44
N GLY A 188 -31.70 29.03 -42.78
CA GLY A 188 -31.03 29.01 -44.09
C GLY A 188 -31.77 28.25 -45.20
N ASN A 189 -32.97 27.73 -44.95
CA ASN A 189 -33.74 26.95 -45.94
C ASN A 189 -34.51 27.80 -46.98
N GLU A 190 -34.28 29.11 -47.06
CA GLU A 190 -34.84 29.95 -48.13
C GLU A 190 -34.13 29.78 -49.49
N TYR A 191 -33.02 29.02 -49.56
CA TYR A 191 -32.31 28.74 -50.82
C TYR A 191 -32.65 27.38 -51.49
N LEU A 192 -33.67 26.66 -51.00
CA LEU A 192 -34.08 25.35 -51.54
C LEU A 192 -35.54 25.27 -52.01
N LYS A 193 -36.14 26.40 -52.40
CA LYS A 193 -37.35 26.42 -53.23
C LYS A 193 -37.10 27.27 -54.48
N LYS A 194 -37.00 26.55 -55.59
CA LYS A 194 -36.99 26.96 -57.01
C LYS A 194 -37.37 28.40 -57.34
#